data_AF-A0A966YNM4-F1
#
_entry.id   AF-A0A966YNM4-F1
#
_cell.length_a   1.000
_cell.length_b   1.000
_cell.length_c   1.000
_cell.angle_alpha   90.00
_cell.angle_beta   90.00
_cell.angle_gamma   90.00
#
_symmetry.space_group_name_H-M   'P 1'
#
loop_
_entity.id
_entity.type
_entity.pdbx_description
1 polymer ?
#
loop_
_entity_poly.entity_id
_entity_poly.type
_entity_poly.pdbx_seq_one_letter_code
_entity_poly.pdbx_strand_id
1 'polypeptide(L)'
;MKIGFCCKWIDTVEQIDGFKPKDAAKQLNTRVTTITWLNRQTREVAEQCLWDLMVHNIESIRLLVERVGNLDAHLRMVRLGSDILPAYTEPTWSYFWRRADVRDYCERHFPVVGELARRRNVRLDFHPGQFCVLASTDPGIVNRSLEEFEYHVD
;
A
#
# COMPACT_ATOMS: atom_id res chain seq x y z
N MET A 1 -18.45 -15.99 -9.43
CA MET A 1 -17.58 -15.80 -8.25
C MET A 1 -16.19 -15.44 -8.73
N LYS A 2 -15.49 -14.50 -8.07
CA LYS A 2 -14.07 -14.20 -8.36
C LYS A 2 -13.21 -14.76 -7.22
N ILE A 3 -12.03 -15.26 -7.57
CA ILE A 3 -10.98 -15.73 -6.66
C ILE A 3 -9.82 -14.74 -6.78
N GLY A 4 -9.13 -14.50 -5.68
CA GLY A 4 -8.00 -13.59 -5.61
C GLY A 4 -6.99 -14.00 -4.55
N PHE A 5 -5.95 -13.19 -4.40
CA PHE A 5 -4.90 -13.36 -3.39
C PHE A 5 -4.68 -12.04 -2.64
N CYS A 6 -3.84 -12.09 -1.60
CA CYS A 6 -3.59 -10.94 -0.73
C CYS A 6 -2.17 -10.40 -0.88
N CYS A 7 -2.08 -9.08 -1.01
CA CYS A 7 -0.91 -8.22 -0.89
C CYS A 7 0.19 -8.44 -1.93
N LYS A 8 0.74 -9.65 -2.04
CA LYS A 8 1.98 -9.90 -2.79
C LYS A 8 1.82 -10.83 -3.97
N TRP A 9 2.39 -10.44 -5.11
CA TRP A 9 2.56 -11.33 -6.26
C TRP A 9 3.85 -12.12 -6.13
N ILE A 10 3.75 -13.44 -6.30
CA ILE A 10 4.84 -14.40 -6.19
C ILE A 10 4.88 -15.21 -7.49
N ASP A 11 6.00 -15.18 -8.20
CA ASP A 11 6.22 -15.96 -9.42
C ASP A 11 6.68 -17.39 -9.09
N THR A 12 7.51 -17.58 -8.05
CA THR A 12 8.04 -18.90 -7.66
C THR A 12 8.02 -19.10 -6.14
N VAL A 13 7.96 -20.35 -5.70
CA VAL A 13 7.85 -20.70 -4.26
C VAL A 13 9.03 -20.15 -3.45
N GLU A 14 10.22 -20.08 -4.02
CA GLU A 14 11.43 -19.57 -3.35
C GLU A 14 11.31 -18.08 -2.96
N GLN A 15 10.44 -17.31 -3.64
CA GLN A 15 10.23 -15.89 -3.33
C GLN A 15 9.41 -15.68 -2.05
N ILE A 16 8.80 -16.74 -1.50
CA ILE A 16 8.13 -16.68 -0.18
C ILE A 16 9.14 -16.34 0.91
N ASP A 17 10.38 -16.85 0.79
CA ASP A 17 11.48 -16.55 1.71
C ASP A 17 12.14 -15.18 1.44
N GLY A 18 11.69 -14.49 0.39
CA GLY A 18 12.12 -13.16 0.01
C GLY A 18 12.58 -13.05 -1.44
N PHE A 19 12.46 -11.85 -1.99
CA PHE A 19 12.85 -11.57 -3.36
C PHE A 19 14.36 -11.31 -3.50
N LYS A 20 14.98 -11.94 -4.50
CA LYS A 20 16.35 -11.65 -4.92
C LYS A 20 16.41 -10.32 -5.68
N PRO A 21 17.58 -9.67 -5.78
CA PRO A 21 17.70 -8.35 -6.41
C PRO A 21 17.17 -8.25 -7.85
N LYS A 22 17.24 -9.33 -8.62
CA LYS A 22 16.84 -9.39 -10.04
C LYS A 22 15.45 -9.97 -10.27
N ASP A 23 14.68 -10.25 -9.21
CA ASP A 23 13.35 -10.83 -9.35
C ASP A 23 12.37 -9.82 -9.94
N ALA A 24 11.78 -10.16 -11.09
CA ALA A 24 10.83 -9.30 -11.78
C ALA A 24 9.60 -8.99 -10.91
N ALA A 25 9.14 -9.96 -10.10
CA ALA A 25 8.03 -9.77 -9.17
C ALA A 25 8.23 -8.57 -8.21
N LYS A 26 9.46 -8.13 -7.91
CA LYS A 26 9.70 -6.99 -7.01
C LYS A 26 9.02 -5.70 -7.46
N GLN A 27 8.81 -5.52 -8.76
CA GLN A 27 8.13 -4.33 -9.29
C GLN A 27 6.62 -4.37 -9.06
N LEU A 28 6.05 -5.54 -8.74
CA LEU A 28 4.62 -5.74 -8.49
C LEU A 28 4.28 -5.64 -7.00
N ASN A 29 5.28 -5.43 -6.15
CA ASN A 29 5.17 -5.51 -4.71
C ASN A 29 5.62 -4.19 -4.08
N THR A 30 4.86 -3.76 -3.08
CA THR A 30 5.16 -2.59 -2.26
C THR A 30 6.45 -2.78 -1.46
N ARG A 31 7.05 -1.66 -1.08
CA ARG A 31 8.22 -1.57 -0.21
C ARG A 31 7.85 -0.76 1.02
N VAL A 32 8.54 -1.03 2.10
CA VAL A 32 8.34 -0.37 3.39
C VAL A 32 9.66 0.10 3.97
N THR A 33 9.55 1.03 4.91
CA THR A 33 10.62 1.41 5.82
C THR A 33 10.14 1.25 7.26
N THR A 34 11.03 1.42 8.23
CA THR A 34 10.69 1.33 9.65
C THR A 34 10.73 2.70 10.29
N ILE A 35 9.90 2.92 11.31
CA ILE A 35 9.92 4.16 12.11
C ILE A 35 11.30 4.40 12.72
N THR A 36 11.97 3.34 13.17
CA THR A 36 13.34 3.41 13.68
C THR A 36 14.33 3.93 12.64
N TRP A 37 14.20 3.51 11.36
CA TRP A 37 15.07 4.01 10.30
C TRP A 37 14.82 5.48 10.03
N LEU A 38 13.54 5.87 9.89
CA LEU A 38 13.12 7.27 9.66
C LEU A 38 13.65 8.19 10.75
N ASN A 39 13.48 7.82 12.02
CA ASN A 39 13.92 8.61 13.17
C ASN A 39 15.45 8.72 13.31
N ARG A 40 16.23 7.90 12.59
CA ARG A 40 17.70 7.96 12.57
C ARG A 40 18.26 8.82 11.44
N GLN A 41 17.43 9.30 10.52
CA GLN A 41 17.86 10.15 9.42
C GLN A 41 17.67 11.64 9.74
N THR A 42 18.26 12.51 8.91
CA THR A 42 17.77 13.89 8.84
C THR A 42 16.35 13.90 8.28
N ARG A 43 15.59 14.96 8.59
CA ARG A 43 14.20 15.07 8.14
C ARG A 43 14.09 15.00 6.62
N GLU A 44 15.00 15.65 5.91
CA GLU A 44 15.02 15.72 4.46
C GLU A 44 15.23 14.33 3.84
N VAL A 45 16.13 13.52 4.41
CA VAL A 45 16.40 12.14 3.94
C VAL A 45 15.22 11.23 4.22
N ALA A 46 14.57 11.37 5.38
CA ALA A 46 13.38 10.59 5.72
C ALA A 46 12.18 10.95 4.84
N GLU A 47 11.92 12.24 4.62
CA GLU A 47 10.86 12.72 3.72
C GLU A 47 11.10 12.26 2.28
N GLN A 48 12.35 12.32 1.79
CA GLN A 48 12.69 11.78 0.47
C GLN A 48 12.45 10.27 0.38
N CYS A 49 12.78 9.51 1.43
CA CYS A 49 12.49 8.08 1.46
C CYS A 49 10.99 7.79 1.39
N LEU A 50 10.16 8.53 2.15
CA LEU A 50 8.69 8.39 2.09
C LEU A 50 8.15 8.74 0.70
N TRP A 51 8.68 9.80 0.08
CA TRP A 51 8.33 10.18 -1.30
C TRP A 51 8.68 9.06 -2.30
N ASP A 52 9.90 8.55 -2.26
CA ASP A 52 10.36 7.49 -3.17
C ASP A 52 9.55 6.20 -2.99
N LEU A 53 9.21 5.85 -1.74
CA LEU A 53 8.34 4.72 -1.43
C LEU A 53 6.93 4.93 -1.97
N MET A 54 6.34 6.11 -1.81
CA MET A 54 5.02 6.45 -2.38
C MET A 54 5.02 6.27 -3.90
N VAL A 55 5.98 6.88 -4.60
CA VAL A 55 6.12 6.78 -6.06
C VAL A 55 6.24 5.32 -6.50
N HIS A 56 7.14 4.56 -5.87
CA HIS A 56 7.34 3.14 -6.17
C HIS A 56 6.10 2.31 -5.88
N ASN A 57 5.44 2.51 -4.73
CA ASN A 57 4.32 1.70 -4.28
C ASN A 57 3.08 1.93 -5.14
N ILE A 58 2.76 3.18 -5.50
CA ILE A 58 1.63 3.49 -6.39
C ILE A 58 1.85 2.87 -7.78
N GLU A 59 3.07 2.94 -8.32
CA GLU A 59 3.39 2.27 -9.58
C GLU A 59 3.34 0.74 -9.45
N SER A 60 3.80 0.20 -8.32
CA SER A 60 3.78 -1.26 -8.09
C SER A 60 2.36 -1.80 -8.05
N ILE A 61 1.44 -1.13 -7.37
CA ILE A 61 0.02 -1.54 -7.37
C ILE A 61 -0.61 -1.33 -8.75
N ARG A 62 -0.21 -0.32 -9.53
CA ARG A 62 -0.67 -0.15 -10.92
C ARG A 62 -0.27 -1.36 -11.77
N LEU A 63 1.00 -1.77 -11.70
CA LEU A 63 1.54 -2.93 -12.41
C LEU A 63 0.91 -4.24 -11.91
N LEU A 64 0.62 -4.35 -10.61
CA LEU A 64 -0.09 -5.49 -10.03
C LEU A 64 -1.51 -5.59 -10.57
N VAL A 65 -2.27 -4.49 -10.58
CA VAL A 65 -3.61 -4.44 -11.17
C VAL A 65 -3.57 -4.78 -12.67
N GLU A 66 -2.57 -4.29 -13.40
CA GLU A 66 -2.37 -4.63 -14.81
C GLU A 66 -2.15 -6.14 -14.99
N ARG A 67 -1.25 -6.73 -14.18
CA ARG A 67 -0.94 -8.16 -14.20
C ARG A 67 -2.18 -8.99 -13.89
N VAL A 68 -2.92 -8.65 -12.84
CA VAL A 68 -4.16 -9.33 -12.45
C VAL A 68 -5.23 -9.17 -13.53
N GLY A 69 -5.29 -8.00 -14.18
CA GLY A 69 -6.22 -7.72 -15.28
C GLY A 69 -6.01 -8.58 -16.53
N ASN A 70 -4.83 -9.20 -16.67
CA ASN A 70 -4.51 -10.12 -17.76
C ASN A 70 -4.82 -11.60 -17.43
N LEU A 71 -5.22 -11.91 -16.20
CA LEU A 71 -5.67 -13.26 -15.84
C LEU A 71 -7.09 -13.55 -16.38
N ASP A 72 -7.51 -14.80 -16.28
CA ASP A 72 -8.90 -15.19 -16.53
C ASP A 72 -9.86 -14.38 -15.66
N ALA A 73 -11.05 -14.07 -16.18
CA ALA A 73 -12.00 -13.16 -15.54
C ALA A 73 -12.38 -13.57 -14.10
N HIS A 74 -12.38 -14.87 -13.80
CA HIS A 74 -12.69 -15.41 -12.48
C HIS A 74 -11.52 -15.30 -11.48
N LEU A 75 -10.32 -14.93 -11.93
CA LEU A 75 -9.11 -14.72 -11.11
C LEU A 75 -8.77 -13.23 -10.90
N ARG A 76 -9.64 -12.31 -11.34
CA ARG A 76 -9.40 -10.86 -11.31
C ARG A 76 -9.82 -10.22 -9.98
N MET A 77 -9.20 -10.65 -8.90
CA MET A 77 -9.36 -10.04 -7.58
C MET A 77 -8.01 -10.01 -6.86
N VAL A 78 -7.72 -8.89 -6.20
CA VAL A 78 -6.53 -8.76 -5.35
C VAL A 78 -6.84 -7.85 -4.17
N ARG A 79 -6.42 -8.27 -2.99
CA ARG A 79 -6.38 -7.40 -1.81
C ARG A 79 -5.09 -6.61 -1.81
N LEU A 80 -5.19 -5.30 -1.87
CA LEU A 80 -4.01 -4.45 -1.79
C LEU A 80 -3.49 -4.41 -0.34
N GLY A 81 -2.17 -4.30 -0.19
CA GLY A 81 -1.55 -4.16 1.13
C GLY A 81 -1.82 -2.77 1.72
N SER A 82 -1.93 -2.69 3.04
CA SER A 82 -2.02 -1.41 3.77
C SER A 82 -0.69 -0.63 3.73
N ASP A 83 0.39 -1.25 3.27
CA ASP A 83 1.75 -0.71 3.30
C ASP A 83 2.10 0.19 2.10
N ILE A 84 1.11 0.58 1.29
CA ILE A 84 1.28 1.47 0.14
C ILE A 84 1.87 2.81 0.58
N LEU A 85 1.37 3.42 1.65
CA LEU A 85 1.89 4.65 2.23
C LEU A 85 2.41 4.36 3.65
N PRO A 86 3.71 4.07 3.81
CA PRO A 86 4.28 3.71 5.12
C PRO A 86 4.13 4.83 6.15
N ALA A 87 3.89 4.45 7.42
CA ALA A 87 3.77 5.40 8.53
C ALA A 87 2.62 6.42 8.39
N TYR A 88 1.57 6.09 7.62
CA TYR A 88 0.43 7.01 7.37
C TYR A 88 -0.19 7.56 8.65
N THR A 89 -0.47 6.67 9.59
CA THR A 89 -1.11 6.96 10.88
C THR A 89 -0.11 7.11 12.03
N GLU A 90 1.20 7.03 11.75
CA GLU A 90 2.20 7.15 12.81
C GLU A 90 2.38 8.62 13.23
N PRO A 91 2.32 8.97 14.53
CA PRO A 91 2.27 10.36 14.96
C PRO A 91 3.43 11.25 14.52
N THR A 92 4.65 10.70 14.46
CA THR A 92 5.87 11.45 14.14
C THR A 92 5.94 11.84 12.66
N TRP A 93 5.53 10.95 11.76
CA TRP A 93 5.67 11.13 10.31
C TRP A 93 4.35 11.37 9.56
N SER A 94 3.18 11.21 10.19
CA SER A 94 1.87 11.42 9.55
C SER A 94 1.69 12.79 8.89
N TYR A 95 2.40 13.83 9.36
CA TYR A 95 2.33 15.17 8.76
C TYR A 95 2.78 15.16 7.29
N PHE A 96 3.67 14.25 6.91
CA PHE A 96 4.20 14.18 5.54
C PHE A 96 3.07 13.96 4.54
N TRP A 97 2.15 13.04 4.85
CA TRP A 97 1.00 12.70 4.01
C TRP A 97 -0.05 13.81 3.91
N ARG A 98 -0.02 14.77 4.84
CA ARG A 98 -0.89 15.96 4.81
C ARG A 98 -0.33 17.12 3.99
N ARG A 99 0.91 17.03 3.49
CA ARG A 99 1.51 18.08 2.65
C ARG A 99 0.79 18.16 1.30
N ALA A 100 0.63 19.39 0.78
CA ALA A 100 -0.09 19.63 -0.47
C ALA A 100 0.56 18.92 -1.66
N ASP A 101 1.89 18.96 -1.79
CA ASP A 101 2.62 18.32 -2.88
C ASP A 101 2.48 16.78 -2.89
N VAL A 102 2.46 16.17 -1.71
CA VAL A 102 2.25 14.73 -1.52
C VAL A 102 0.81 14.36 -1.89
N ARG A 103 -0.18 15.10 -1.39
CA ARG A 103 -1.60 14.90 -1.72
C ARG A 103 -1.86 15.08 -3.21
N ASP A 104 -1.32 16.14 -3.83
CA ASP A 104 -1.45 16.39 -5.27
C ASP A 104 -0.89 15.23 -6.09
N TYR A 105 0.20 14.58 -5.64
CA TYR A 105 0.72 13.39 -6.30
C TYR A 105 -0.24 12.20 -6.16
N CYS A 106 -0.69 11.90 -4.94
CA CYS A 106 -1.66 10.83 -4.68
C CYS A 106 -2.95 11.01 -5.50
N GLU A 107 -3.54 12.20 -5.47
CA GLU A 107 -4.77 12.57 -6.18
C GLU A 107 -4.62 12.46 -7.71
N ARG A 108 -3.41 12.63 -8.25
CA ARG A 108 -3.13 12.41 -9.68
C ARG A 108 -2.94 10.94 -10.03
N HIS A 109 -2.29 10.16 -9.18
CA HIS A 109 -1.81 8.83 -9.55
C HIS A 109 -2.70 7.66 -9.08
N PHE A 110 -3.35 7.74 -7.91
CA PHE A 110 -4.28 6.69 -7.48
C PHE A 110 -5.49 6.51 -8.41
N PRO A 111 -6.12 7.57 -8.97
CA PRO A 111 -7.22 7.40 -9.92
C PRO A 111 -6.81 6.57 -11.15
N VAL A 112 -5.56 6.67 -11.62
CA VAL A 112 -5.06 5.86 -12.73
C VAL A 112 -5.12 4.37 -12.41
N VAL A 113 -4.78 3.97 -11.18
CA VAL A 113 -4.88 2.58 -10.69
C VAL A 113 -6.34 2.15 -10.63
N GLY A 114 -7.21 2.98 -10.04
CA GLY A 114 -8.63 2.70 -9.89
C GLY A 114 -9.36 2.57 -11.24
N GLU A 115 -9.05 3.45 -12.18
CA GLU A 115 -9.57 3.37 -13.55
C GLU A 115 -9.08 2.12 -14.28
N LEU A 116 -7.80 1.78 -14.14
CA LEU A 116 -7.25 0.56 -14.72
C LEU A 116 -7.97 -0.68 -14.18
N ALA A 117 -8.20 -0.74 -12.86
CA ALA A 117 -8.93 -1.82 -12.21
C ALA A 117 -10.36 -1.93 -12.78
N ARG A 118 -11.08 -0.80 -12.88
CA ARG A 118 -12.42 -0.76 -13.49
C ARG A 118 -12.41 -1.23 -14.95
N ARG A 119 -11.51 -0.68 -15.78
CA ARG A 119 -11.38 -1.05 -17.21
C ARG A 119 -11.07 -2.53 -17.41
N ARG A 120 -10.26 -3.14 -16.53
CA ARG A 120 -9.85 -4.56 -16.60
C ARG A 120 -10.77 -5.50 -15.83
N ASN A 121 -11.82 -4.98 -15.18
CA ASN A 121 -12.72 -5.73 -14.31
C ASN A 121 -11.97 -6.45 -13.17
N VAL A 122 -11.01 -5.77 -12.54
CA VAL A 122 -10.29 -6.24 -11.35
C VAL A 122 -11.03 -5.75 -10.10
N ARG A 123 -11.37 -6.66 -9.20
CA ARG A 123 -11.92 -6.32 -7.88
C ARG A 123 -10.77 -6.04 -6.92
N LEU A 124 -10.83 -4.89 -6.24
CA LEU A 124 -9.89 -4.51 -5.19
C LEU A 124 -10.58 -4.55 -3.83
N ASP A 125 -9.84 -4.93 -2.80
CA ASP A 125 -10.22 -4.77 -1.39
C ASP A 125 -8.98 -4.42 -0.56
N PHE A 126 -9.23 -4.07 0.70
CA PHE A 126 -8.23 -3.84 1.73
C PHE A 126 -8.60 -4.61 3.00
N HIS A 127 -7.61 -4.87 3.85
CA HIS A 127 -7.82 -5.43 5.18
C HIS A 127 -6.86 -4.75 6.15
N PRO A 128 -7.32 -3.75 6.93
CA PRO A 128 -6.53 -3.14 7.98
C PRO A 128 -5.94 -4.21 8.91
N GLY A 129 -4.72 -3.97 9.39
CA GLY A 129 -4.01 -4.93 10.22
C GLY A 129 -4.71 -5.21 11.56
N GLN A 130 -4.24 -6.25 12.26
CA GLN A 130 -4.79 -6.71 13.55
C GLN A 130 -4.84 -5.65 14.66
N PHE A 131 -4.15 -4.51 14.50
CA PHE A 131 -4.13 -3.42 15.48
C PHE A 131 -5.31 -2.44 15.31
N CYS A 132 -6.07 -2.54 14.22
CA CYS A 132 -7.30 -1.77 14.00
C CYS A 132 -8.48 -2.43 14.73
N VAL A 133 -8.69 -2.05 16.00
CA VAL A 133 -9.70 -2.62 16.91
C VAL A 133 -10.74 -1.56 17.29
N LEU A 134 -11.74 -1.36 16.42
CA LEU A 134 -12.81 -0.38 16.61
C LEU A 134 -13.69 -0.63 17.85
N ALA A 135 -13.76 -1.88 18.31
CA ALA A 135 -14.55 -2.28 19.48
C ALA A 135 -13.72 -2.34 20.78
N SER A 136 -12.56 -1.70 20.82
CA SER A 136 -11.73 -1.64 22.03
C SER A 136 -12.41 -0.87 23.15
N THR A 137 -12.15 -1.26 24.40
CA THR A 137 -12.57 -0.50 25.60
C THR A 137 -11.63 0.67 25.91
N ASP A 138 -10.46 0.71 25.28
CA ASP A 138 -9.49 1.81 25.40
C ASP A 138 -9.78 2.89 24.33
N PRO A 139 -10.16 4.12 24.72
CA PRO A 139 -10.46 5.20 23.77
C PRO A 139 -9.28 5.56 22.86
N GLY A 140 -8.04 5.44 23.35
CA GLY A 140 -6.85 5.69 22.56
C GLY A 140 -6.62 4.63 21.48
N ILE A 141 -6.98 3.37 21.74
CA ILE A 141 -6.98 2.32 20.70
C ILE A 141 -8.09 2.58 19.68
N VAL A 142 -9.29 2.96 20.12
CA VAL A 142 -10.40 3.29 19.21
C VAL A 142 -9.99 4.42 18.26
N ASN A 143 -9.44 5.52 18.77
CA ASN A 143 -9.02 6.66 17.95
C ASN A 143 -7.96 6.28 16.91
N ARG A 144 -6.91 5.54 17.30
CA ARG A 144 -5.89 5.06 16.33
C ARG A 144 -6.47 4.08 15.31
N SER A 145 -7.47 3.29 15.70
CA SER A 145 -8.15 2.37 14.80
C SER A 145 -9.03 3.12 13.79
N LEU A 146 -9.65 4.22 14.20
CA LEU A 146 -10.38 5.11 13.30
C LEU A 146 -9.42 5.75 12.29
N GLU A 147 -8.28 6.29 12.73
CA GLU A 147 -7.26 6.85 11.84
C GLU A 147 -6.76 5.80 10.81
N GLU A 148 -6.49 4.57 11.27
CA GLU A 148 -6.09 3.47 10.39
C GLU A 148 -7.21 3.06 9.42
N PHE A 149 -8.46 3.08 9.86
CA PHE A 149 -9.59 2.78 9.00
C PHE A 149 -9.83 3.88 7.96
N GLU A 150 -9.74 5.15 8.37
CA GLU A 150 -9.89 6.33 7.50
C GLU A 150 -8.80 6.36 6.42
N TYR A 151 -7.55 6.01 6.74
CA TYR A 151 -6.49 5.87 5.75
C TYR A 151 -6.87 4.97 4.56
N HIS A 152 -7.63 3.89 4.78
CA HIS A 152 -8.01 2.97 3.71
C HIS A 152 -9.12 3.52 2.79
N VAL A 153 -9.71 4.66 3.13
CA VAL A 153 -10.81 5.30 2.39
C VAL A 153 -10.55 6.77 2.04
N ASP A 154 -9.38 7.31 2.41
CA ASP A 154 -8.90 8.66 2.05
C ASP A 154 -8.54 8.74 0.55
#